data_AF-A0A7J9WDQ8-F1
#
_entry.id   AF-A0A7J9WDQ8-F1
#
_cell.length_a   1.000
_cell.length_b   1.000
_cell.length_c   1.000
_cell.angle_alpha   90.00
_cell.angle_beta   90.00
_cell.angle_gamma   90.00
#
_symmetry.space_group_name_H-M   'P 1'
#
loop_
_entity.id
_entity.type
_entity.pdbx_description
1 polymer ?
#
loop_
_entity_poly.entity_id
_entity_poly.type
_entity_poly.pdbx_seq_one_letter_code
_entity_poly.pdbx_strand_id
1 'polypeptide(L)'
;MRRCWLGLVVVVVGVLAWAPPASAGGWWSSVRVDSRPLGAGETVTARSEAFFTTEAQAEAAHSVPYYAYLVRGYDRALLRHAMTRPDPKRWWALEPDAELIRVGRLHVGGWSGNVGSAHARIKLPAEISGRWNLMFCDAGCREPLGHAVPTVVGVTADPVTAQTARRTMALERRARRIVAQLRADVSNARAEAAEARAAARDLRRVLNDMTVDVQLLKAAQAQPDQPSPWRWTAGALVLGLVAGAWTFRRTWVGATPARGADRPDDSGWEAPARLVGSRRR
;
A
#
# COMPACT_ATOMS: atom_id res chain seq x y z
N MET A 1 26.98 29.97 -27.47
CA MET A 1 26.53 28.71 -28.10
C MET A 1 25.95 27.86 -26.96
N ARG A 2 24.64 27.65 -26.78
CA ARG A 2 23.54 27.20 -27.67
C ARG A 2 23.74 25.78 -28.25
N ARG A 3 23.26 24.78 -27.48
CA ARG A 3 22.85 23.38 -27.77
C ARG A 3 22.47 22.80 -26.39
N CYS A 4 21.23 22.75 -25.93
CA CYS A 4 20.01 22.18 -26.52
C CYS A 4 20.18 20.74 -27.00
N TRP A 5 19.83 19.78 -26.12
CA TRP A 5 19.25 18.47 -26.45
C TRP A 5 18.41 18.01 -25.24
N LEU A 6 17.08 17.92 -25.39
CA LEU A 6 16.21 17.30 -24.38
C LEU A 6 16.18 15.79 -24.60
N GLY A 7 16.58 15.02 -23.59
CA GLY A 7 16.57 13.56 -23.59
C GLY A 7 15.26 12.94 -23.12
N LEU A 8 14.19 13.15 -23.89
CA LEU A 8 12.90 12.41 -23.91
C LEU A 8 12.59 11.46 -22.71
N VAL A 9 11.99 11.99 -21.64
CA VAL A 9 11.47 11.16 -20.53
C VAL A 9 10.12 10.54 -20.93
N VAL A 10 10.13 9.32 -21.47
CA VAL A 10 8.90 8.57 -21.79
C VAL A 10 8.46 7.73 -20.59
N VAL A 11 7.45 8.22 -19.87
CA VAL A 11 6.85 7.53 -18.72
C VAL A 11 5.93 6.40 -19.20
N VAL A 12 6.48 5.19 -19.38
CA VAL A 12 5.69 3.98 -19.71
C VAL A 12 5.08 3.37 -18.43
N VAL A 13 4.13 4.09 -17.82
CA VAL A 13 3.20 3.51 -16.82
C VAL A 13 2.15 2.71 -17.60
N GLY A 14 2.57 1.55 -18.11
CA GLY A 14 1.87 0.80 -19.16
C GLY A 14 1.19 -0.51 -18.74
N VAL A 15 1.33 -0.94 -17.48
CA VAL A 15 0.62 -2.13 -16.94
C VAL A 15 0.07 -1.83 -15.55
N LEU A 16 -0.88 -0.88 -15.48
CA LEU A 16 -1.81 -0.87 -14.36
C LEU A 16 -2.62 -2.18 -14.41
N ALA A 17 -2.64 -2.91 -13.29
CA ALA A 17 -3.27 -4.21 -13.24
C ALA A 17 -4.76 -4.12 -13.58
N TRP A 18 -5.25 -5.05 -14.42
CA TRP A 18 -6.68 -5.35 -14.55
C TRP A 18 -7.18 -6.08 -13.29
N ALA A 19 -7.11 -5.40 -12.14
CA ALA A 19 -8.08 -5.62 -11.09
C ALA A 19 -9.46 -5.21 -11.65
N PRO A 20 -10.53 -6.01 -11.49
CA PRO A 20 -11.86 -5.49 -11.74
C PRO A 20 -12.08 -4.26 -10.84
N PRO A 21 -12.70 -3.18 -11.34
CA PRO A 21 -12.86 -1.96 -10.56
C PRO A 21 -13.58 -2.26 -9.24
N ALA A 22 -13.17 -1.57 -8.18
CA ALA A 22 -13.78 -1.72 -6.85
C ALA A 22 -15.29 -1.62 -6.97
N SER A 23 -15.99 -2.70 -6.60
CA SER A 23 -17.40 -2.83 -6.93
C SER A 23 -18.21 -1.81 -6.12
N ALA A 24 -18.80 -0.85 -6.83
CA ALA A 24 -19.60 0.25 -6.32
C ALA A 24 -18.84 1.34 -5.56
N GLY A 25 -19.18 2.60 -5.85
CA GLY A 25 -18.65 3.79 -5.18
C GLY A 25 -19.75 4.82 -4.95
N GLY A 26 -19.69 5.50 -3.80
CA GLY A 26 -20.60 6.59 -3.39
C GLY A 26 -22.03 6.15 -3.09
N TRP A 27 -22.78 5.81 -4.13
CA TRP A 27 -24.24 5.63 -4.13
C TRP A 27 -24.70 4.20 -4.41
N TRP A 28 -23.79 3.34 -4.83
CA TRP A 28 -24.07 1.97 -5.25
C TRP A 28 -23.61 0.99 -4.17
N SER A 29 -24.13 -0.24 -4.19
CA SER A 29 -23.57 -1.39 -3.46
C SER A 29 -23.67 -2.66 -4.30
N SER A 30 -22.98 -3.74 -3.90
CA SER A 30 -23.00 -5.02 -4.63
C SER A 30 -23.34 -6.21 -3.71
N VAL A 31 -24.16 -7.13 -4.22
CA VAL A 31 -24.55 -8.35 -3.50
C VAL A 31 -23.35 -9.32 -3.40
N ARG A 32 -22.69 -9.29 -2.23
CA ARG A 32 -21.58 -10.17 -1.87
C ARG A 32 -22.14 -11.51 -1.38
N VAL A 33 -21.55 -12.60 -1.84
CA VAL A 33 -21.84 -13.97 -1.38
C VAL A 33 -20.57 -14.53 -0.77
N ASP A 34 -20.69 -15.30 0.31
CA ASP A 34 -19.56 -15.90 1.04
C ASP A 34 -18.67 -16.83 0.19
N SER A 35 -19.26 -17.48 -0.82
CA SER A 35 -18.66 -18.56 -1.60
C SER A 35 -19.00 -18.45 -3.08
N ARG A 36 -18.02 -18.73 -3.96
CA ARG A 36 -18.18 -18.80 -5.43
C ARG A 36 -17.16 -19.78 -6.04
N PRO A 37 -17.52 -20.66 -7.00
CA PRO A 37 -18.88 -20.95 -7.46
C PRO A 37 -19.78 -21.53 -6.36
N LEU A 38 -21.07 -21.62 -6.66
CA LEU A 38 -22.13 -22.15 -5.80
C LEU A 38 -22.54 -23.55 -6.26
N GLY A 39 -22.94 -24.43 -5.34
CA GLY A 39 -23.53 -25.72 -5.67
C GLY A 39 -25.06 -25.69 -5.73
N ALA A 40 -25.67 -26.48 -6.60
CA ALA A 40 -27.09 -26.79 -6.49
C ALA A 40 -27.40 -27.44 -5.13
N GLY A 41 -28.58 -27.15 -4.55
CA GLY A 41 -28.97 -27.57 -3.20
C GLY A 41 -28.23 -26.89 -2.04
N GLU A 42 -27.13 -26.17 -2.31
CA GLU A 42 -26.29 -25.56 -1.27
C GLU A 42 -27.03 -24.42 -0.54
N THR A 43 -26.73 -24.26 0.76
CA THR A 43 -27.20 -23.13 1.57
C THR A 43 -26.04 -22.19 1.85
N VAL A 44 -26.16 -20.93 1.43
CA VAL A 44 -25.10 -19.91 1.48
C VAL A 44 -25.61 -18.59 2.04
N THR A 45 -24.70 -17.70 2.43
CA THR A 45 -25.02 -16.36 2.95
C THR A 45 -24.71 -15.29 1.91
N ALA A 46 -25.70 -14.44 1.65
CA ALA A 46 -25.53 -13.22 0.86
C ALA A 46 -25.74 -11.98 1.72
N ARG A 47 -25.00 -10.91 1.39
CA ARG A 47 -25.06 -9.61 2.09
C ARG A 47 -24.77 -8.45 1.16
N SER A 48 -25.36 -7.30 1.45
CA SER A 48 -25.11 -6.03 0.78
C SER A 48 -25.30 -4.89 1.78
N GLU A 49 -24.63 -3.76 1.57
CA GLU A 49 -25.23 -2.49 2.02
C GLU A 49 -26.41 -2.15 1.10
N ALA A 50 -27.36 -1.34 1.55
CA ALA A 50 -28.48 -0.84 0.77
C ALA A 50 -28.47 0.69 0.86
N PHE A 51 -27.94 1.34 -0.17
CA PHE A 51 -27.98 2.79 -0.31
C PHE A 51 -29.30 3.22 -0.93
N PHE A 52 -29.86 4.33 -0.46
CA PHE A 52 -31.06 4.97 -0.99
C PHE A 52 -30.76 6.43 -1.37
N THR A 53 -31.55 7.04 -2.24
CA THR A 53 -31.30 8.43 -2.68
C THR A 53 -31.66 9.44 -1.57
N THR A 54 -32.61 9.10 -0.69
CA THR A 54 -33.02 9.93 0.45
C THR A 54 -33.33 9.07 1.69
N GLU A 55 -33.31 9.69 2.87
CA GLU A 55 -33.70 9.02 4.13
C GLU A 55 -35.17 8.57 4.12
N ALA A 56 -36.06 9.33 3.49
CA ALA A 56 -37.47 8.95 3.34
C ALA A 56 -37.67 7.67 2.50
N GLN A 57 -36.77 7.38 1.55
CA GLN A 57 -36.78 6.10 0.82
C GLN A 57 -36.28 4.94 1.69
N ALA A 58 -35.28 5.17 2.55
CA ALA A 58 -34.80 4.17 3.50
C ALA A 58 -35.88 3.83 4.53
N GLU A 59 -36.54 4.85 5.11
CA GLU A 59 -37.64 4.68 6.07
C GLU A 59 -38.83 3.93 5.44
N ALA A 60 -39.21 4.25 4.20
CA ALA A 60 -40.23 3.47 3.48
C ALA A 60 -39.85 1.99 3.34
N ALA A 61 -38.57 1.70 3.06
CA ALA A 61 -38.04 0.34 2.95
C ALA A 61 -38.02 -0.43 4.29
N HIS A 62 -38.18 0.23 5.45
CA HIS A 62 -38.37 -0.46 6.74
C HIS A 62 -39.64 -1.33 6.75
N SER A 63 -40.66 -0.95 5.97
CA SER A 63 -41.97 -1.63 5.92
C SER A 63 -42.07 -2.75 4.87
N VAL A 64 -41.12 -2.83 3.93
CA VAL A 64 -41.24 -3.66 2.72
C VAL A 64 -40.57 -5.04 2.91
N PRO A 65 -41.27 -6.16 2.63
CA PRO A 65 -40.68 -7.49 2.72
C PRO A 65 -39.80 -7.81 1.50
N TYR A 66 -38.49 -7.66 1.66
CA TYR A 66 -37.50 -7.99 0.62
C TYR A 66 -37.11 -9.48 0.59
N TYR A 67 -36.67 -9.94 -0.59
CA TYR A 67 -36.27 -11.32 -0.86
C TYR A 67 -35.03 -11.40 -1.75
N ALA A 68 -34.32 -12.52 -1.65
CA ALA A 68 -33.20 -12.86 -2.52
C ALA A 68 -33.69 -13.69 -3.70
N TYR A 69 -33.43 -13.22 -4.92
CA TYR A 69 -33.80 -13.87 -6.16
C TYR A 69 -32.58 -14.19 -7.02
N LEU A 70 -32.58 -15.37 -7.64
CA LEU A 70 -31.76 -15.61 -8.83
C LEU A 70 -32.55 -15.15 -10.06
N VAL A 71 -31.91 -14.32 -10.88
CA VAL A 71 -32.51 -13.67 -12.04
C VAL A 71 -31.73 -13.98 -13.32
N ARG A 72 -32.46 -14.34 -14.37
CA ARG A 72 -32.07 -14.16 -15.79
C ARG A 72 -33.10 -13.24 -16.45
N GLY A 73 -32.74 -12.62 -17.56
CA GLY A 73 -33.60 -11.63 -18.21
C GLY A 73 -33.65 -10.29 -17.45
N TYR A 74 -32.54 -9.55 -17.39
CA TYR A 74 -32.54 -8.21 -16.79
C TYR A 74 -31.62 -7.26 -17.56
N ASP A 75 -32.05 -6.01 -17.70
CA ASP A 75 -31.37 -5.05 -18.57
C ASP A 75 -30.02 -4.62 -17.98
N ARG A 76 -28.98 -5.32 -18.43
CA ARG A 76 -27.58 -5.01 -18.14
C ARG A 76 -27.07 -3.79 -18.88
N ALA A 77 -27.70 -3.35 -19.97
CA ALA A 77 -27.32 -2.12 -20.65
C ALA A 77 -27.79 -0.91 -19.83
N LEU A 78 -29.04 -0.92 -19.35
CA LEU A 78 -29.59 0.07 -18.42
C LEU A 78 -28.76 0.19 -17.14
N LEU A 79 -28.42 -0.94 -16.49
CA LEU A 79 -27.56 -0.91 -15.29
C LEU A 79 -26.18 -0.31 -15.60
N ARG A 80 -25.49 -0.77 -16.66
CA ARG A 80 -24.18 -0.22 -17.06
C ARG A 80 -24.25 1.28 -17.36
N HIS A 81 -25.31 1.73 -18.02
CA HIS A 81 -25.52 3.13 -18.37
C HIS A 81 -25.80 4.00 -17.14
N ALA A 82 -26.63 3.51 -16.21
CA ALA A 82 -26.91 4.21 -14.96
C ALA A 82 -25.65 4.33 -14.10
N MET A 83 -24.83 3.28 -14.02
CA MET A 83 -23.54 3.30 -13.30
C MET A 83 -22.48 4.25 -13.88
N THR A 84 -22.71 4.90 -15.03
CA THR A 84 -21.84 6.00 -15.51
C THR A 84 -22.13 7.34 -14.82
N ARG A 85 -23.20 7.42 -14.02
CA ARG A 85 -23.72 8.66 -13.41
C ARG A 85 -23.55 8.63 -11.88
N PRO A 86 -23.36 9.81 -11.25
CA PRO A 86 -23.31 9.89 -9.79
C PRO A 86 -24.68 9.67 -9.14
N ASP A 87 -25.77 10.08 -9.80
CA ASP A 87 -27.15 9.91 -9.36
C ASP A 87 -27.75 8.61 -9.94
N PRO A 88 -28.03 7.58 -9.10
CA PRO A 88 -28.62 6.31 -9.51
C PRO A 88 -30.14 6.42 -9.76
N LYS A 89 -30.51 7.17 -10.81
CA LYS A 89 -31.85 7.11 -11.43
C LYS A 89 -32.18 5.68 -11.90
N ARG A 90 -33.43 5.44 -12.35
CA ARG A 90 -33.94 4.12 -12.78
C ARG A 90 -32.88 3.30 -13.54
N TRP A 91 -32.31 2.33 -12.83
CA TRP A 91 -31.21 1.47 -13.27
C TRP A 91 -31.66 0.03 -13.54
N TRP A 92 -32.93 -0.25 -13.24
CA TRP A 92 -33.53 -1.58 -13.21
C TRP A 92 -34.69 -1.72 -14.21
N ALA A 93 -34.69 -2.86 -14.90
CA ALA A 93 -35.80 -3.42 -15.65
C ALA A 93 -35.58 -4.94 -15.81
N LEU A 94 -36.68 -5.70 -15.77
CA LEU A 94 -36.72 -7.09 -16.24
C LEU A 94 -37.01 -7.13 -17.74
N GLU A 95 -36.46 -8.14 -18.40
CA GLU A 95 -36.80 -8.47 -19.79
C GLU A 95 -38.13 -9.28 -19.81
N PRO A 96 -38.92 -9.29 -20.91
CA PRO A 96 -40.27 -9.89 -20.90
C PRO A 96 -40.31 -11.39 -20.59
N ASP A 97 -39.21 -12.09 -20.85
CA ASP A 97 -38.96 -13.53 -20.65
C ASP A 97 -38.13 -13.81 -19.38
N ALA A 98 -38.07 -12.88 -18.43
CA ALA A 98 -37.24 -12.99 -17.23
C ALA A 98 -37.57 -14.20 -16.33
N GLU A 99 -36.53 -14.96 -15.99
CA GLU A 99 -36.61 -16.12 -15.10
C GLU A 99 -36.28 -15.68 -13.66
N LEU A 100 -37.29 -15.78 -12.77
CA LEU A 100 -37.21 -15.34 -11.37
C LEU A 100 -37.37 -16.51 -10.39
N ILE A 101 -36.27 -16.90 -9.73
CA ILE A 101 -36.31 -17.93 -8.68
C ILE A 101 -36.03 -17.31 -7.31
N ARG A 102 -37.04 -17.30 -6.43
CA ARG A 102 -36.91 -16.83 -5.05
C ARG A 102 -36.14 -17.86 -4.20
N VAL A 103 -34.96 -17.49 -3.73
CA VAL A 103 -34.02 -18.39 -3.03
C VAL A 103 -33.75 -18.04 -1.56
N GLY A 104 -34.29 -16.92 -1.05
CA GLY A 104 -34.26 -16.58 0.36
C GLY A 104 -35.14 -15.37 0.71
N ARG A 105 -35.40 -15.15 2.02
CA ARG A 105 -35.94 -13.90 2.56
C ARG A 105 -34.79 -13.02 3.05
N LEU A 106 -34.89 -11.71 2.84
CA LEU A 106 -33.96 -10.76 3.42
C LEU A 106 -34.36 -10.36 4.83
N HIS A 107 -33.35 -10.02 5.62
CA HIS A 107 -33.47 -9.18 6.79
C HIS A 107 -32.70 -7.89 6.47
N VAL A 108 -33.40 -6.75 6.52
CA VAL A 108 -32.81 -5.42 6.31
C VAL A 108 -32.87 -4.67 7.65
N GLY A 109 -31.78 -4.01 8.03
CA GLY A 109 -31.59 -3.45 9.36
C GLY A 109 -30.24 -2.76 9.49
N GLY A 110 -29.87 -2.30 10.69
CA GLY A 110 -28.58 -1.60 10.90
C GLY A 110 -28.51 -0.30 10.09
N TRP A 111 -29.55 0.52 10.24
CA TRP A 111 -29.77 1.75 9.48
C TRP A 111 -28.93 2.91 10.01
N SER A 112 -28.50 3.79 9.09
CA SER A 112 -27.71 4.99 9.36
C SER A 112 -27.99 6.02 8.26
N GLY A 113 -28.98 6.91 8.50
CA GLY A 113 -29.49 7.83 7.48
C GLY A 113 -30.04 7.08 6.26
N ASN A 114 -29.61 7.46 5.05
CA ASN A 114 -30.03 6.83 3.79
C ASN A 114 -29.35 5.48 3.47
N VAL A 115 -28.75 4.81 4.46
CA VAL A 115 -28.01 3.55 4.30
C VAL A 115 -28.53 2.48 5.26
N GLY A 116 -28.84 1.30 4.74
CA GLY A 116 -29.15 0.09 5.52
C GLY A 116 -28.15 -1.04 5.27
N SER A 117 -28.20 -2.09 6.09
CA SER A 117 -27.53 -3.36 5.86
C SER A 117 -28.54 -4.46 5.54
N ALA A 118 -28.23 -5.30 4.55
CA ALA A 118 -29.12 -6.33 4.04
C ALA A 118 -28.43 -7.70 4.07
N HIS A 119 -29.08 -8.71 4.65
CA HIS A 119 -28.54 -10.08 4.67
C HIS A 119 -29.62 -11.15 4.44
N ALA A 120 -29.23 -12.23 3.79
CA ALA A 120 -30.08 -13.37 3.50
C ALA A 120 -29.31 -14.68 3.65
N ARG A 121 -29.93 -15.66 4.32
CA ARG A 121 -29.58 -17.08 4.15
C ARG A 121 -30.35 -17.59 2.95
N ILE A 122 -29.63 -18.11 1.97
CA ILE A 122 -30.12 -18.50 0.66
C ILE A 122 -30.01 -20.02 0.54
N LYS A 123 -31.10 -20.69 0.15
CA LYS A 123 -31.07 -22.10 -0.25
C LYS A 123 -31.27 -22.17 -1.76
N LEU A 124 -30.31 -22.76 -2.45
CA LEU A 124 -30.37 -22.96 -3.89
C LEU A 124 -31.25 -24.19 -4.21
N PRO A 125 -32.05 -24.18 -5.28
CA PRO A 125 -32.74 -25.37 -5.76
C PRO A 125 -31.77 -26.53 -6.06
N ALA A 126 -32.25 -27.77 -6.03
CA ALA A 126 -31.43 -28.95 -6.34
C ALA A 126 -31.16 -29.11 -7.85
N GLU A 127 -32.07 -28.64 -8.70
CA GLU A 127 -32.07 -28.87 -10.15
C GLU A 127 -31.69 -27.60 -10.94
N ILE A 128 -30.73 -26.82 -10.42
CA ILE A 128 -30.33 -25.53 -10.98
C ILE A 128 -28.85 -25.50 -11.36
N SER A 129 -28.52 -24.90 -12.49
CA SER A 129 -27.14 -24.74 -12.93
C SER A 129 -26.94 -23.53 -13.85
N GLY A 130 -25.70 -23.28 -14.24
CA GLY A 130 -25.32 -22.23 -15.19
C GLY A 130 -25.12 -20.88 -14.53
N ARG A 131 -25.28 -19.80 -15.32
CA ARG A 131 -25.07 -18.42 -14.87
C ARG A 131 -26.38 -17.76 -14.48
N TRP A 132 -26.33 -17.01 -13.38
CA TRP A 132 -27.44 -16.30 -12.78
C TRP A 132 -26.98 -14.96 -12.22
N ASN A 133 -27.93 -14.09 -11.90
CA ASN A 133 -27.66 -12.84 -11.20
C ASN A 133 -28.39 -12.92 -9.86
N LEU A 134 -27.64 -12.89 -8.76
CA LEU A 134 -28.24 -12.80 -7.44
C LEU A 134 -28.60 -11.35 -7.16
N MET A 135 -29.88 -11.10 -6.88
CA MET A 135 -30.47 -9.80 -6.65
C MET A 135 -31.25 -9.77 -5.34
N PHE A 136 -31.28 -8.59 -4.71
CA PHE A 136 -32.16 -8.25 -3.59
C PHE A 136 -33.26 -7.31 -4.09
N CYS A 137 -34.52 -7.70 -3.92
CA CYS A 137 -35.68 -7.00 -4.48
C CYS A 137 -36.95 -7.29 -3.65
N ASP A 138 -38.05 -6.63 -3.97
CA ASP A 138 -39.36 -6.83 -3.34
C ASP A 138 -40.05 -8.15 -3.77
N ALA A 139 -41.35 -8.29 -3.48
CA ALA A 139 -42.15 -9.46 -3.85
C ALA A 139 -42.39 -9.52 -5.37
N GLY A 140 -41.49 -10.20 -6.08
CA GLY A 140 -41.54 -10.38 -7.55
C GLY A 140 -40.56 -9.49 -8.33
N CYS A 141 -39.60 -8.84 -7.67
CA CYS A 141 -38.62 -7.94 -8.28
C CYS A 141 -39.22 -6.81 -9.14
N ARG A 142 -40.33 -6.23 -8.69
CA ARG A 142 -40.88 -4.97 -9.19
C ARG A 142 -39.90 -3.83 -8.88
N GLU A 143 -39.38 -3.81 -7.66
CA GLU A 143 -38.43 -2.80 -7.19
C GLU A 143 -37.17 -3.44 -6.57
N PRO A 144 -35.97 -2.90 -6.87
CA PRO A 144 -34.73 -3.32 -6.23
C PRO A 144 -34.66 -2.84 -4.78
N LEU A 145 -33.82 -3.49 -3.97
CA LEU A 145 -33.46 -2.94 -2.65
C LEU A 145 -32.49 -1.76 -2.81
N GLY A 146 -33.05 -0.55 -2.95
CA GLY A 146 -32.29 0.70 -3.13
C GLY A 146 -31.37 0.64 -4.35
N HIS A 147 -30.07 0.82 -4.13
CA HIS A 147 -29.03 0.78 -5.16
C HIS A 147 -28.10 -0.45 -5.06
N ALA A 148 -28.58 -1.54 -4.46
CA ALA A 148 -27.85 -2.82 -4.36
C ALA A 148 -27.87 -3.59 -5.70
N VAL A 149 -26.80 -3.49 -6.47
CA VAL A 149 -26.75 -4.03 -7.85
C VAL A 149 -26.66 -5.55 -7.87
N PRO A 150 -27.39 -6.24 -8.78
CA PRO A 150 -27.32 -7.68 -8.96
C PRO A 150 -25.89 -8.14 -9.23
N THR A 151 -25.48 -9.23 -8.61
CA THR A 151 -24.12 -9.76 -8.77
C THR A 151 -24.14 -11.15 -9.40
N VAL A 152 -23.30 -11.33 -10.42
CA VAL A 152 -23.23 -12.57 -11.20
C VAL A 152 -22.74 -13.72 -10.33
N VAL A 153 -23.48 -14.82 -10.33
CA VAL A 153 -23.11 -16.08 -9.70
C VAL A 153 -23.13 -17.21 -10.73
N GLY A 154 -22.17 -18.14 -10.61
CA GLY A 154 -22.18 -19.40 -11.34
C GLY A 154 -22.60 -20.51 -10.38
N VAL A 155 -23.60 -21.30 -10.78
CA VAL A 155 -24.10 -22.44 -10.02
C VAL A 155 -23.74 -23.73 -10.77
N THR A 156 -23.05 -24.66 -10.11
CA THR A 156 -22.76 -25.99 -10.64
C THR A 156 -23.88 -26.96 -10.26
N ALA A 157 -24.20 -27.90 -11.15
CA ALA A 157 -25.28 -28.87 -10.94
C ALA A 157 -25.07 -29.80 -9.71
N ASP A 158 -23.86 -29.85 -9.17
CA ASP A 158 -23.50 -30.62 -7.96
C ASP A 158 -22.66 -29.74 -7.00
N PRO A 159 -22.88 -29.84 -5.67
CA PRO A 159 -22.10 -29.12 -4.66
C PRO A 159 -20.68 -29.64 -4.43
N VAL A 160 -20.36 -30.91 -4.72
CA VAL A 160 -18.98 -31.44 -4.62
C VAL A 160 -18.07 -30.78 -5.65
N THR A 161 -18.58 -30.55 -6.86
CA THR A 161 -17.94 -29.79 -7.94
C THR A 161 -17.72 -28.33 -7.52
N ALA A 162 -18.71 -27.68 -6.89
CA ALA A 162 -18.53 -26.33 -6.34
C ALA A 162 -17.43 -26.29 -5.27
N GLN A 163 -17.44 -27.23 -4.31
CA GLN A 163 -16.42 -27.32 -3.26
C GLN A 163 -15.03 -27.56 -3.84
N THR A 164 -14.91 -28.42 -4.86
CA THR A 164 -13.65 -28.73 -5.54
C THR A 164 -13.11 -27.51 -6.29
N ALA A 165 -13.93 -26.82 -7.08
CA ALA A 165 -13.56 -25.57 -7.74
C ALA A 165 -13.11 -24.50 -6.73
N ARG A 166 -13.81 -24.36 -5.59
CA ARG A 166 -13.44 -23.43 -4.50
C ARG A 166 -12.07 -23.77 -3.88
N ARG A 167 -11.75 -25.06 -3.69
CA ARG A 167 -10.43 -25.52 -3.23
C ARG A 167 -9.34 -25.17 -4.24
N THR A 168 -9.53 -25.45 -5.53
CA THR A 168 -8.57 -25.11 -6.60
C THR A 168 -8.32 -23.60 -6.66
N MET A 169 -9.37 -22.78 -6.64
CA MET A 169 -9.25 -21.31 -6.63
C MET A 169 -8.59 -20.77 -5.35
N ALA A 170 -8.67 -21.47 -4.21
CA ALA A 170 -7.96 -21.11 -3.00
C ALA A 170 -6.46 -21.46 -3.09
N LEU A 171 -6.13 -22.64 -3.62
CA LEU A 171 -4.75 -23.08 -3.87
C LEU A 171 -4.04 -22.17 -4.88
N GLU A 172 -4.70 -21.83 -5.99
CA GLU A 172 -4.17 -20.93 -7.01
C GLU A 172 -3.88 -19.53 -6.43
N ARG A 173 -4.80 -18.97 -5.62
CA ARG A 173 -4.58 -17.70 -4.91
C ARG A 173 -3.50 -17.79 -3.82
N ARG A 174 -3.15 -18.98 -3.34
CA ARG A 174 -1.97 -19.19 -2.46
C ARG A 174 -0.68 -19.20 -3.29
N ALA A 175 -0.65 -19.98 -4.39
CA ALA A 175 0.48 -20.04 -5.30
C ALA A 175 0.84 -18.67 -5.91
N ARG A 176 -0.16 -17.93 -6.43
CA ARG A 176 0.03 -16.56 -6.96
C ARG A 176 0.64 -15.61 -5.92
N ARG A 177 0.25 -15.71 -4.65
CA ARG A 177 0.82 -14.90 -3.55
C ARG A 177 2.26 -15.29 -3.22
N ILE A 178 2.57 -16.59 -3.16
CA ILE A 178 3.95 -17.07 -2.97
C ILE A 178 4.86 -16.60 -4.10
N VAL A 179 4.41 -16.66 -5.36
CA VAL A 179 5.17 -16.16 -6.52
C VAL A 179 5.34 -14.64 -6.48
N ALA A 180 4.35 -13.89 -5.97
CA ALA A 180 4.48 -12.44 -5.79
C ALA A 180 5.49 -12.09 -4.67
N GLN A 181 5.45 -12.80 -3.54
CA GLN A 181 6.40 -12.69 -2.43
C GLN A 181 7.83 -12.92 -2.93
N LEU A 182 8.10 -14.09 -3.54
CA LEU A 182 9.42 -14.46 -4.05
C LEU A 182 9.97 -13.48 -5.09
N ARG A 183 9.11 -12.81 -5.87
CA ARG A 183 9.53 -11.75 -6.81
C ARG A 183 9.98 -10.49 -6.07
N ALA A 184 9.29 -10.10 -5.00
CA ALA A 184 9.67 -8.97 -4.16
C ALA A 184 10.99 -9.26 -3.42
N ASP A 185 11.11 -10.45 -2.82
CA ASP A 185 12.32 -10.89 -2.12
C ASP A 185 13.55 -10.89 -3.07
N VAL A 186 13.37 -11.40 -4.30
CA VAL A 186 14.43 -11.37 -5.34
C VAL A 186 14.73 -9.96 -5.87
N SER A 187 13.78 -9.03 -5.90
CA SER A 187 14.10 -7.63 -6.22
C SER A 187 14.88 -6.93 -5.12
N ASN A 188 14.58 -7.21 -3.85
CA ASN A 188 15.27 -6.63 -2.70
C ASN A 188 16.72 -7.11 -2.64
N ALA A 189 16.96 -8.43 -2.72
CA ALA A 189 18.30 -9.02 -2.77
C ALA A 189 19.13 -8.54 -3.98
N ARG A 190 18.47 -8.13 -5.09
CA ARG A 190 19.14 -7.50 -6.24
C ARG A 190 19.52 -6.03 -5.99
N ALA A 191 18.74 -5.29 -5.22
CA ALA A 191 19.07 -3.93 -4.80
C ALA A 191 20.25 -3.94 -3.80
N GLU A 192 20.17 -4.76 -2.75
CA GLU A 192 21.26 -4.99 -1.78
C GLU A 192 22.57 -5.38 -2.50
N ALA A 193 22.50 -6.32 -3.45
CA ALA A 193 23.67 -6.71 -4.24
C ALA A 193 24.12 -5.64 -5.25
N ALA A 194 23.31 -4.64 -5.59
CA ALA A 194 23.73 -3.49 -6.40
C ALA A 194 24.44 -2.44 -5.52
N GLU A 195 23.93 -2.20 -4.32
CA GLU A 195 24.52 -1.32 -3.30
C GLU A 195 25.89 -1.83 -2.83
N ALA A 196 26.00 -3.13 -2.50
CA ALA A 196 27.28 -3.77 -2.17
C ALA A 196 28.32 -3.63 -3.31
N ARG A 197 27.88 -3.71 -4.57
CA ARG A 197 28.72 -3.46 -5.75
C ARG A 197 29.04 -1.99 -5.96
N ALA A 198 28.25 -1.04 -5.46
CA ALA A 198 28.60 0.38 -5.43
C ALA A 198 29.70 0.63 -4.40
N ALA A 199 29.47 0.26 -3.14
CA ALA A 199 30.44 0.42 -2.04
C ALA A 199 31.81 -0.23 -2.36
N ALA A 200 31.83 -1.42 -2.95
CA ALA A 200 33.07 -2.08 -3.38
C ALA A 200 33.83 -1.34 -4.50
N ARG A 201 33.14 -0.58 -5.36
CA ARG A 201 33.76 0.29 -6.37
C ARG A 201 34.30 1.57 -5.74
N ASP A 202 33.58 2.16 -4.78
CA ASP A 202 34.01 3.37 -4.09
C ASP A 202 35.23 3.13 -3.19
N LEU A 203 35.27 2.02 -2.45
CA LEU A 203 36.47 1.59 -1.73
C LEU A 203 37.67 1.42 -2.68
N ARG A 204 37.46 0.87 -3.87
CA ARG A 204 38.53 0.70 -4.86
C ARG A 204 38.96 2.01 -5.54
N ARG A 205 38.11 3.04 -5.57
CA ARG A 205 38.52 4.41 -5.93
C ARG A 205 39.47 4.98 -4.89
N VAL A 206 39.08 4.95 -3.61
CA VAL A 206 39.90 5.45 -2.48
C VAL A 206 41.27 4.75 -2.41
N LEU A 207 41.31 3.43 -2.59
CA LEU A 207 42.58 2.68 -2.61
C LEU A 207 43.50 3.08 -3.79
N ASN A 208 42.93 3.37 -4.96
CA ASN A 208 43.72 3.86 -6.10
C ASN A 208 44.25 5.28 -5.83
N ASP A 209 43.42 6.15 -5.25
CA ASP A 209 43.74 7.53 -4.89
C ASP A 209 44.92 7.59 -3.91
N MET A 210 44.82 6.86 -2.79
CA MET A 210 45.90 6.68 -1.82
C MET A 210 47.17 6.07 -2.44
N THR A 211 47.05 5.22 -3.46
CA THR A 211 48.21 4.68 -4.18
C THR A 211 48.90 5.75 -5.03
N VAL A 212 48.15 6.67 -5.64
CA VAL A 212 48.70 7.82 -6.35
C VAL A 212 49.39 8.78 -5.38
N ASP A 213 48.74 9.14 -4.27
CA ASP A 213 49.34 10.01 -3.23
C ASP A 213 50.64 9.43 -2.67
N VAL A 214 50.67 8.13 -2.35
CA VAL A 214 51.88 7.46 -1.86
C VAL A 214 52.97 7.41 -2.94
N GLN A 215 52.63 7.32 -4.23
CA GLN A 215 53.62 7.44 -5.31
C GLN A 215 54.12 8.88 -5.48
N LEU A 216 53.25 9.90 -5.39
CA LEU A 216 53.64 11.31 -5.44
C LEU A 216 54.56 11.69 -4.27
N LEU A 217 54.22 11.27 -3.04
CA LEU A 217 55.07 11.44 -1.86
C LEU A 217 56.43 10.74 -2.02
N LYS A 218 56.45 9.50 -2.52
CA LYS A 218 57.70 8.79 -2.81
C LYS A 218 58.50 9.45 -3.93
N ALA A 219 57.88 10.02 -4.96
CA ALA A 219 58.57 10.74 -6.02
C ALA A 219 59.20 12.03 -5.49
N ALA A 220 58.46 12.81 -4.70
CA ALA A 220 58.95 14.01 -4.03
C ALA A 220 60.09 13.71 -3.03
N GLN A 221 60.06 12.55 -2.37
CA GLN A 221 61.11 12.09 -1.45
C GLN A 221 62.31 11.42 -2.14
N ALA A 222 62.11 10.88 -3.35
CA ALA A 222 63.17 10.35 -4.22
C ALA A 222 63.81 11.43 -5.11
N GLN A 223 63.20 12.61 -5.19
CA GLN A 223 63.83 13.82 -5.72
C GLN A 223 65.06 14.13 -4.85
N PRO A 224 66.30 14.01 -5.36
CA PRO A 224 67.47 14.36 -4.57
C PRO A 224 67.42 15.85 -4.22
N ASP A 225 67.94 16.19 -3.05
CA ASP A 225 67.89 17.51 -2.43
C ASP A 225 68.63 18.55 -3.30
N GLN A 226 67.94 19.09 -4.32
CA GLN A 226 68.53 20.02 -5.29
C GLN A 226 68.90 21.31 -4.54
N PRO A 227 70.19 21.67 -4.46
CA PRO A 227 70.67 22.61 -3.45
C PRO A 227 70.19 24.04 -3.75
N SER A 228 69.04 24.40 -3.20
CA SER A 228 68.50 25.75 -3.34
C SER A 228 69.37 26.74 -2.53
N PRO A 229 69.74 27.90 -3.11
CA PRO A 229 70.67 28.82 -2.46
C PRO A 229 70.11 29.47 -1.18
N TRP A 230 68.82 29.28 -0.86
CA TRP A 230 68.15 29.87 0.29
C TRP A 230 68.13 28.99 1.56
N ARG A 231 68.58 27.73 1.53
CA ARG A 231 68.64 26.90 2.75
C ARG A 231 69.61 27.48 3.80
N TRP A 232 70.70 28.11 3.35
CA TRP A 232 71.67 28.79 4.23
C TRP A 232 71.10 30.06 4.89
N THR A 233 70.24 30.82 4.19
CA THR A 233 69.63 32.04 4.75
C THR A 233 68.48 31.72 5.72
N ALA A 234 67.71 30.65 5.46
CA ALA A 234 66.70 30.16 6.38
C ALA A 234 67.29 29.70 7.72
N GLY A 235 68.40 28.95 7.70
CA GLY A 235 69.10 28.52 8.92
C GLY A 235 69.63 29.69 9.76
N ALA A 236 70.17 30.73 9.12
CA ALA A 236 70.63 31.94 9.79
C ALA A 236 69.50 32.71 10.49
N LEU A 237 68.32 32.81 9.86
CA LEU A 237 67.15 33.48 10.46
C LEU A 237 66.63 32.75 11.70
N VAL A 238 66.58 31.42 11.70
CA VAL A 238 66.13 30.64 12.87
C VAL A 238 67.12 30.78 14.04
N LEU A 239 68.43 30.71 13.78
CA LEU A 239 69.44 30.91 14.82
C LEU A 239 69.44 32.35 15.38
N GLY A 240 69.23 33.36 14.52
CA GLY A 240 69.07 34.76 14.96
C GLY A 240 67.85 34.97 15.86
N LEU A 241 66.70 34.36 15.52
CA LEU A 241 65.49 34.43 16.34
C LEU A 241 65.66 33.75 17.71
N VAL A 242 66.34 32.59 17.77
CA VAL A 242 66.60 31.91 19.04
C VAL A 242 67.55 32.73 19.94
N ALA A 243 68.58 33.36 19.37
CA ALA A 243 69.47 34.25 20.11
C ALA A 243 68.75 35.50 20.66
N GLY A 244 67.87 36.13 19.87
CA GLY A 244 67.05 37.26 20.29
C GLY A 244 66.01 36.89 21.37
N ALA A 245 65.40 35.71 21.28
CA ALA A 245 64.44 35.23 22.27
C ALA A 245 65.09 34.98 23.65
N TRP A 246 66.36 34.55 23.69
CA TRP A 246 67.04 34.23 24.94
C TRP A 246 67.46 35.48 25.74
N THR A 247 67.80 36.58 25.08
CA THR A 247 68.08 37.87 25.75
C THR A 247 66.79 38.55 26.22
N PHE A 248 65.72 38.53 25.43
CA PHE A 248 64.44 39.17 25.77
C PHE A 248 63.74 38.51 26.97
N ARG A 249 63.94 37.21 27.21
CA ARG A 249 63.30 36.47 28.31
C ARG A 249 63.86 36.79 29.71
N ARG A 250 64.91 37.61 29.82
CA ARG A 250 65.54 37.95 31.12
C ARG A 250 65.06 39.25 31.79
N THR A 251 64.24 40.06 31.10
CA THR A 251 63.86 41.41 31.57
C THR A 251 62.40 41.57 31.99
N TRP A 252 61.53 40.59 31.74
CA TRP A 252 60.10 40.66 32.11
C TRP A 252 59.74 39.59 33.16
N VAL A 253 60.01 39.93 34.42
CA VAL A 253 59.44 39.27 35.60
C VAL A 253 58.50 40.25 36.29
N GLY A 254 57.21 39.93 36.36
CA GLY A 254 56.23 40.60 37.22
C GLY A 254 55.02 41.23 36.49
N ALA A 255 53.93 40.46 36.36
CA ALA A 255 52.54 40.95 36.40
C ALA A 255 51.53 39.77 36.36
N THR A 256 50.86 39.52 37.48
CA THR A 256 49.57 38.79 37.60
C THR A 256 48.50 39.77 38.14
N PRO A 257 47.17 39.46 38.20
CA PRO A 257 46.42 38.24 37.83
C PRO A 257 45.44 38.54 36.62
N ALA A 258 44.14 38.23 36.48
CA ALA A 258 43.11 37.58 37.33
C ALA A 258 41.80 37.19 36.57
N ARG A 259 41.05 36.24 37.16
CA ARG A 259 39.57 36.00 37.09
C ARG A 259 38.92 35.41 35.82
N GLY A 260 37.78 34.73 36.04
CA GLY A 260 36.98 33.93 35.08
C GLY A 260 37.18 32.42 35.32
N ALA A 261 36.37 31.64 36.06
CA ALA A 261 34.90 31.56 36.27
C ALA A 261 34.13 31.18 34.98
N ASP A 262 33.32 30.12 34.91
CA ASP A 262 32.87 29.12 35.93
C ASP A 262 32.53 27.72 35.33
N ARG A 263 32.25 26.73 36.20
CA ARG A 263 31.72 25.36 35.93
C ARG A 263 30.59 25.11 36.96
N PRO A 264 29.39 24.59 36.61
CA PRO A 264 29.04 23.15 36.55
C PRO A 264 28.39 22.77 35.18
N ASP A 265 28.25 21.53 34.70
CA ASP A 265 27.94 20.19 35.26
C ASP A 265 26.46 19.82 35.49
N ASP A 266 26.12 18.63 34.97
CA ASP A 266 25.15 17.60 35.39
C ASP A 266 23.64 17.87 35.57
N SER A 267 22.85 17.23 34.70
CA SER A 267 21.82 16.22 35.05
C SER A 267 21.14 15.67 33.77
N GLY A 268 20.69 14.41 33.68
CA GLY A 268 20.61 13.36 34.70
C GLY A 268 19.16 13.01 35.03
N TRP A 269 18.52 12.18 34.20
CA TRP A 269 17.13 11.73 34.41
C TRP A 269 16.97 10.23 34.11
N GLU A 270 16.64 9.48 35.16
CA GLU A 270 16.37 8.04 35.13
C GLU A 270 14.92 7.75 34.71
N ALA A 271 14.66 6.49 34.35
CA ALA A 271 13.29 5.98 34.27
C ALA A 271 12.79 5.51 35.64
N PRO A 272 11.47 5.57 35.88
CA PRO A 272 10.83 4.62 36.79
C PRO A 272 9.68 3.86 36.13
N ALA A 273 9.63 2.54 36.36
CA ALA A 273 8.47 1.70 36.06
C ALA A 273 7.45 1.72 37.21
N ARG A 274 6.18 1.37 36.93
CA ARG A 274 5.25 0.85 37.95
C ARG A 274 4.26 -0.17 37.37
N LEU A 275 3.65 -0.94 38.28
CA LEU A 275 2.93 -2.20 38.05
C LEU A 275 1.43 -2.09 38.40
N VAL A 276 0.72 -3.22 38.27
CA VAL A 276 -0.64 -3.54 38.78
C VAL A 276 -1.80 -3.00 37.92
N GLY A 277 -2.91 -3.74 37.68
CA GLY A 277 -3.20 -5.16 37.97
C GLY A 277 -4.71 -5.46 38.19
N SER A 278 -5.10 -6.74 38.08
CA SER A 278 -6.49 -7.28 38.15
C SER A 278 -7.38 -6.94 36.93
N ARG A 279 -8.35 -7.76 36.49
CA ARG A 279 -9.36 -8.54 37.23
C ARG A 279 -9.54 -10.01 36.77
N ARG A 280 -10.21 -10.81 37.60
CA ARG A 280 -10.90 -12.05 37.23
C ARG A 280 -12.31 -11.73 36.72
N ARG A 281 -12.80 -12.46 35.71
CA ARG A 281 -13.83 -13.53 35.87
C ARG A 281 -13.86 -14.40 34.62
#